data_AF-A0A930NZG8-F1
#
_entry.id   AF-A0A930NZG8-F1
#
_cell.length_a   1.000
_cell.length_b   1.000
_cell.length_c   1.000
_cell.angle_alpha   90.00
_cell.angle_beta   90.00
_cell.angle_gamma   90.00
#
_symmetry.space_group_name_H-M   'P 1'
#
loop_
_entity.id
_entity.type
_entity.pdbx_description
1 polymer ?
#
loop_
_entity_poly.entity_id
_entity_poly.type
_entity_poly.pdbx_seq_one_letter_code
_entity_poly.pdbx_strand_id
1 'polypeptide(L)'
;MMKKKITAYLLFSLMLLGLNSCTRNEMPVKQSTSKTKLDHLIIKEVFYVGHYWYRDVRAWGMKNLNQMYNDDQYITIFNPTDEVKYLDGLALCVNAIEPSKAIQFAPKDDFVNRYYGASGISYFPGKGNDYPVKPGQTIIVAKYAIDHKAKFEAELEGEDLSMYGGLNAFLDLSKADFEWTNSNYDPGQKNNPNVPDMNAILTSTDASGNIGPAYEFSHISESNGIALIKLPWTPEEFKKNYAETKDSKGYLHYITVTSSAFGDFYAIEVPFECVIDCITICPRRMFQMRPSKLDRGYNAVTDVSFSSLKQSDYPISSGLALVRKWDGKKYVDDNNTTADFEVKVASLSRRDEKGNAIK
;
A
#
# COMPACT_ATOMS: atom_id res chain seq x y z
N MET A 1 -30.44 20.44 87.09
CA MET A 1 -31.90 20.31 86.89
C MET A 1 -32.20 20.61 85.41
N MET A 2 -32.00 19.63 84.52
CA MET A 2 -33.07 18.93 83.78
C MET A 2 -34.18 19.83 83.20
N LYS A 3 -34.25 19.93 81.87
CA LYS A 3 -35.27 19.22 81.07
C LYS A 3 -35.01 19.30 79.55
N LYS A 4 -35.02 18.11 78.93
CA LYS A 4 -35.03 17.78 77.50
C LYS A 4 -36.40 18.04 76.85
N LYS A 5 -36.44 18.12 75.51
CA LYS A 5 -37.33 17.44 74.53
C LYS A 5 -36.78 17.77 73.13
N ILE A 6 -36.09 16.91 72.37
CA ILE A 6 -36.48 15.71 71.59
C ILE A 6 -37.60 15.94 70.56
N THR A 7 -37.23 15.98 69.27
CA THR A 7 -37.92 15.34 68.13
C THR A 7 -36.90 15.32 66.96
N ALA A 8 -36.13 14.25 66.71
CA ALA A 8 -36.43 13.02 65.98
C ALA A 8 -36.82 13.22 64.51
N TYR A 9 -35.87 13.02 63.58
CA TYR A 9 -36.07 12.22 62.36
C TYR A 9 -34.75 11.51 61.99
N LEU A 10 -34.76 10.20 62.16
CA LEU A 10 -33.85 9.25 61.54
C LEU A 10 -34.23 9.09 60.07
N LEU A 11 -33.26 9.11 59.16
CA LEU A 11 -33.14 8.03 58.17
C LEU A 11 -31.72 7.97 57.61
N PHE A 12 -31.17 6.78 57.83
CA PHE A 12 -29.85 6.28 57.45
C PHE A 12 -29.85 5.96 55.95
N SER A 13 -28.84 6.40 55.20
CA SER A 13 -28.19 5.50 54.24
C SER A 13 -26.69 5.84 54.13
N LEU A 14 -25.89 4.90 54.61
CA LEU A 14 -24.51 4.72 54.19
C LEU A 14 -24.55 4.15 52.76
N MET A 15 -23.75 4.67 51.83
CA MET A 15 -22.85 3.83 51.04
C MET A 15 -21.86 4.64 50.18
N LEU A 16 -20.59 4.28 50.38
CA LEU A 16 -19.50 4.17 49.40
C LEU A 16 -18.81 5.42 48.86
N LEU A 17 -17.59 5.59 49.40
CA LEU A 17 -16.41 6.18 48.78
C LEU A 17 -16.30 5.81 47.29
N GLY A 18 -16.13 6.83 46.45
CA GLY A 18 -15.69 6.71 45.07
C GLY A 18 -14.74 7.85 44.75
N LEU A 19 -13.48 7.72 45.17
CA LEU A 19 -12.38 8.48 44.59
C LEU A 19 -12.29 8.07 43.12
N ASN A 20 -12.78 8.91 42.20
CA ASN A 20 -12.47 8.77 40.79
C ASN A 20 -11.01 9.17 40.57
N SER A 21 -10.12 8.23 40.83
CA SER A 21 -8.82 8.15 40.19
C SER A 21 -9.02 7.96 38.70
N CYS A 22 -9.09 9.05 37.93
CA CYS A 22 -8.79 8.98 36.50
C CYS A 22 -7.28 8.79 36.36
N THR A 23 -6.83 7.54 36.51
CA THR A 23 -5.53 7.12 36.01
C THR A 23 -5.56 7.29 34.50
N ARG A 24 -4.91 8.35 33.98
CA ARG A 24 -4.46 8.42 32.59
C ARG A 24 -3.43 7.33 32.36
N ASN A 25 -3.89 6.12 32.08
CA ASN A 25 -3.06 5.01 31.56
C ASN A 25 -3.17 4.96 30.03
N GLU A 26 -2.94 6.09 29.38
CA GLU A 26 -2.62 6.09 27.96
C GLU A 26 -1.25 6.74 27.81
N MET A 27 -0.30 5.96 27.29
CA MET A 27 0.97 6.51 26.83
C MET A 27 0.65 7.64 25.84
N PRO A 28 1.41 8.75 25.83
CA PRO A 28 1.19 9.80 24.84
C PRO A 28 1.28 9.19 23.43
N VAL A 29 0.15 9.10 22.75
CA VAL A 29 0.16 8.80 21.31
C VAL A 29 0.80 10.03 20.68
N LYS A 30 2.01 9.87 20.12
CA LYS A 30 2.56 10.87 19.19
C LYS A 30 1.55 10.99 18.05
N GLN A 31 0.72 12.02 18.12
CA GLN A 31 -0.12 12.48 17.03
C GLN A 31 0.61 13.65 16.38
N SER A 32 0.74 13.60 15.07
CA SER A 32 1.27 14.64 14.20
C SER A 32 0.28 15.79 14.25
N THR A 33 0.49 16.71 15.19
CA THR A 33 -0.31 17.93 15.26
C THR A 33 -0.07 18.77 14.00
N SER A 34 -0.99 19.68 13.67
CA SER A 34 -0.82 20.63 12.55
C SER A 34 0.48 21.46 12.56
N LYS A 35 1.32 21.37 13.61
CA LYS A 35 2.64 22.00 13.72
C LYS A 35 3.81 21.11 13.27
N THR A 36 3.67 19.78 13.22
CA THR A 36 4.75 18.90 12.77
C THR A 36 4.95 19.04 11.26
N LYS A 37 6.07 19.58 10.82
CA LYS A 37 6.41 19.71 9.39
C LYS A 37 6.94 18.36 8.88
N LEU A 38 6.47 17.93 7.72
CA LEU A 38 7.05 16.80 7.00
C LEU A 38 8.27 17.28 6.20
N ASP A 39 9.36 16.54 6.28
CA ASP A 39 10.66 16.86 5.67
C ASP A 39 11.07 15.88 4.56
N HIS A 40 10.20 14.92 4.24
CA HIS A 40 10.40 13.84 3.29
C HIS A 40 9.21 13.70 2.33
N LEU A 41 9.39 12.89 1.27
CA LEU A 41 8.33 12.51 0.34
C LEU A 41 7.37 11.52 1.01
N ILE A 42 6.09 11.59 0.69
CA ILE A 42 5.07 10.68 1.25
C ILE A 42 4.34 9.91 0.15
N ILE A 43 3.93 8.68 0.46
CA ILE A 43 2.90 7.94 -0.26
C ILE A 43 1.57 8.65 0.00
N LYS A 44 1.02 9.29 -1.02
CA LYS A 44 -0.20 10.08 -0.92
C LYS A 44 -1.45 9.26 -1.23
N GLU A 45 -1.36 8.30 -2.15
CA GLU A 45 -2.49 7.48 -2.54
C GLU A 45 -2.02 6.13 -3.09
N VAL A 46 -2.77 5.07 -2.76
CA VAL A 46 -2.59 3.73 -3.33
C VAL A 46 -3.92 3.25 -3.88
N PHE A 47 -3.98 3.06 -5.20
CA PHE A 47 -5.11 2.46 -5.89
C PHE A 47 -4.75 1.04 -6.31
N TYR A 48 -5.31 0.05 -5.61
CA TYR A 48 -4.94 -1.35 -5.74
C TYR A 48 -6.12 -2.29 -6.09
N VAL A 49 -7.37 -1.83 -5.91
CA VAL A 49 -8.55 -2.68 -6.08
C VAL A 49 -9.02 -2.82 -7.52
N GLY A 50 -8.75 -1.82 -8.36
CA GLY A 50 -9.18 -1.81 -9.74
C GLY A 50 -10.67 -1.48 -9.93
N HIS A 51 -11.21 -1.83 -11.10
CA HIS A 51 -12.58 -1.52 -11.51
C HIS A 51 -13.40 -2.76 -11.83
N TYR A 52 -14.66 -2.73 -11.42
CA TYR A 52 -15.65 -3.75 -11.77
C TYR A 52 -16.12 -3.56 -13.22
N TRP A 53 -16.25 -4.67 -13.93
CA TRP A 53 -16.92 -4.71 -15.23
C TRP A 53 -17.73 -6.00 -15.38
N TYR A 54 -18.64 -6.00 -16.35
CA TYR A 54 -19.38 -7.21 -16.69
C TYR A 54 -19.62 -7.35 -18.19
N ARG A 55 -19.81 -8.59 -18.63
CA ARG A 55 -20.39 -8.94 -19.93
C ARG A 55 -21.83 -9.41 -19.75
N ASP A 56 -22.77 -8.73 -20.39
CA ASP A 56 -24.18 -9.10 -20.45
C ASP A 56 -24.38 -10.25 -21.44
N VAL A 57 -24.61 -11.44 -20.90
CA VAL A 57 -24.84 -12.66 -21.67
C VAL A 57 -26.26 -13.20 -21.48
N ARG A 58 -27.19 -12.37 -20.97
CA ARG A 58 -28.57 -12.78 -20.66
C ARG A 58 -29.37 -13.15 -21.90
N ALA A 59 -29.01 -12.62 -23.07
CA ALA A 59 -29.61 -12.99 -24.34
C ALA A 59 -29.51 -14.50 -24.63
N TRP A 60 -28.53 -15.20 -24.04
CA TRP A 60 -28.35 -16.65 -24.15
C TRP A 60 -28.87 -17.43 -22.93
N GLY A 61 -29.68 -16.81 -22.06
CA GLY A 61 -30.20 -17.45 -20.85
C GLY A 61 -29.15 -17.66 -19.75
N MET A 62 -27.98 -17.03 -19.87
CA MET A 62 -26.88 -17.12 -18.91
C MET A 62 -26.86 -15.93 -17.95
N LYS A 63 -26.20 -16.08 -16.79
CA LYS A 63 -25.94 -14.95 -15.87
C LYS A 63 -24.79 -14.11 -16.40
N ASN A 64 -24.82 -12.80 -16.15
CA ASN A 64 -23.71 -11.89 -16.48
C ASN A 64 -22.38 -12.42 -15.94
N LEU A 65 -21.33 -12.26 -16.75
CA LEU A 65 -19.96 -12.54 -16.34
C LEU A 65 -19.43 -11.31 -15.64
N ASN A 66 -19.25 -11.38 -14.32
CA ASN A 66 -18.77 -10.28 -13.47
C ASN A 66 -17.29 -10.45 -13.20
N GLN A 67 -16.50 -9.40 -13.36
CA GLN A 67 -15.04 -9.43 -13.22
C GLN A 67 -14.52 -8.12 -12.59
N MET A 68 -13.30 -8.20 -12.06
CA MET A 68 -12.51 -7.04 -11.65
C MET A 68 -11.34 -6.88 -12.62
N TYR A 69 -11.01 -5.65 -12.99
CA TYR A 69 -9.84 -5.28 -13.77
C TYR A 69 -8.87 -4.54 -12.85
N ASN A 70 -7.64 -5.04 -12.72
CA ASN A 70 -6.63 -4.52 -11.79
C ASN A 70 -5.29 -4.22 -12.48
N ASP A 71 -5.29 -4.03 -13.79
CA ASP A 71 -4.10 -3.57 -14.50
C ASP A 71 -3.90 -2.05 -14.38
N ASP A 72 -4.93 -1.31 -13.96
CA ASP A 72 -4.92 0.16 -13.77
C ASP A 72 -4.51 0.59 -12.35
N GLN A 73 -3.72 -0.22 -11.66
CA GLN A 73 -3.18 0.12 -10.35
C GLN A 73 -2.17 1.27 -10.44
N TYR A 74 -2.14 2.10 -9.40
CA TYR A 74 -1.13 3.14 -9.25
C TYR A 74 -0.81 3.47 -7.79
N ILE A 75 0.35 4.10 -7.59
CA ILE A 75 0.75 4.76 -6.36
C ILE A 75 1.05 6.22 -6.70
N THR A 76 0.66 7.15 -5.83
CA THR A 76 1.13 8.53 -5.92
C THR A 76 2.09 8.87 -4.79
N ILE A 77 3.16 9.57 -5.13
CA ILE A 77 4.16 10.12 -4.20
C ILE A 77 4.03 11.63 -4.22
N PHE A 78 4.01 12.27 -3.05
CA PHE A 78 3.86 13.72 -2.92
C PHE A 78 5.04 14.33 -2.19
N ASN A 79 5.44 15.52 -2.61
CA ASN A 79 6.40 16.34 -1.87
C ASN A 79 5.68 17.40 -1.02
N PRO A 80 5.47 17.15 0.29
CA PRO A 80 4.88 18.12 1.22
C PRO A 80 5.89 19.17 1.70
N THR A 81 7.16 19.06 1.32
CA THR A 81 8.23 19.94 1.79
C THR A 81 8.32 21.22 0.97
N ASP A 82 9.09 22.19 1.44
CA ASP A 82 9.45 23.42 0.72
C ASP A 82 10.75 23.30 -0.09
N GLU A 83 11.34 22.11 -0.14
CA GLU A 83 12.57 21.81 -0.88
C GLU A 83 12.29 20.90 -2.07
N VAL A 84 13.12 21.02 -3.12
CA VAL A 84 13.14 20.01 -4.19
C VAL A 84 13.74 18.73 -3.62
N LYS A 85 13.01 17.62 -3.77
CA LYS A 85 13.51 16.26 -3.50
C LYS A 85 13.79 15.55 -4.82
N TYR A 86 14.44 14.39 -4.80
CA TYR A 86 14.76 13.62 -6.00
C TYR A 86 14.31 12.17 -5.84
N LEU A 87 13.81 11.58 -6.92
CA LEU A 87 13.44 10.16 -6.95
C LEU A 87 14.64 9.25 -7.20
N ASP A 88 15.70 9.77 -7.81
CA ASP A 88 16.94 9.04 -8.06
C ASP A 88 17.46 8.34 -6.79
N GLY A 89 17.69 7.03 -6.88
CA GLY A 89 18.14 6.22 -5.74
C GLY A 89 17.06 5.92 -4.68
N LEU A 90 15.80 6.30 -4.92
CA LEU A 90 14.65 5.82 -4.17
C LEU A 90 14.05 4.57 -4.83
N ALA A 91 13.29 3.81 -4.05
CA ALA A 91 12.62 2.60 -4.51
C ALA A 91 11.26 2.41 -3.84
N LEU A 92 10.37 1.71 -4.53
CA LEU A 92 9.16 1.13 -3.96
C LEU A 92 9.44 -0.32 -3.62
N CYS A 93 9.00 -0.75 -2.44
CA CYS A 93 9.14 -2.14 -2.02
C CYS A 93 7.88 -2.70 -1.38
N VAL A 94 7.70 -4.01 -1.52
CA VAL A 94 6.65 -4.79 -0.85
C VAL A 94 7.23 -5.57 0.32
N ASN A 95 6.48 -5.67 1.40
CA ASN A 95 6.89 -6.37 2.61
C ASN A 95 6.91 -7.90 2.37
N ALA A 96 7.84 -8.60 3.01
CA ALA A 96 7.88 -10.06 3.01
C ALA A 96 6.85 -10.68 3.97
N ILE A 97 6.38 -9.90 4.96
CA ILE A 97 5.29 -10.31 5.86
C ILE A 97 3.95 -9.97 5.21
N GLU A 98 3.13 -10.99 5.00
CA GLU A 98 1.73 -10.80 4.61
C GLU A 98 0.90 -10.36 5.84
N PRO A 99 0.27 -9.16 5.83
CA PRO A 99 -0.45 -8.63 6.98
C PRO A 99 -1.62 -9.50 7.48
N SER A 100 -2.18 -10.34 6.60
CA SER A 100 -3.30 -11.23 6.90
C SER A 100 -2.94 -12.48 7.70
N LYS A 101 -1.64 -12.73 7.93
CA LYS A 101 -1.11 -13.96 8.52
C LYS A 101 -0.44 -13.68 9.86
N ALA A 102 -0.82 -14.45 10.88
CA ALA A 102 -0.04 -14.50 12.12
C ALA A 102 1.23 -15.33 11.87
N ILE A 103 2.40 -14.72 12.10
CA ILE A 103 3.71 -15.37 11.92
C ILE A 103 4.41 -15.49 13.28
N GLN A 104 4.81 -16.72 13.62
CA GLN A 104 5.69 -17.00 14.75
C GLN A 104 7.09 -17.33 14.21
N PHE A 105 8.04 -16.40 14.34
CA PHE A 105 9.42 -16.60 13.89
C PHE A 105 10.20 -17.56 14.80
N ALA A 106 11.18 -18.26 14.23
CA ALA A 106 12.26 -18.81 15.05
C ALA A 106 13.01 -17.65 15.75
N PRO A 107 13.46 -17.79 17.00
CA PRO A 107 13.98 -16.66 17.77
C PRO A 107 15.12 -15.86 17.12
N LYS A 108 16.00 -16.53 16.36
CA LYS A 108 17.13 -15.88 15.66
C LYS A 108 16.70 -15.08 14.41
N ASP A 109 15.56 -15.44 13.83
CA ASP A 109 15.06 -14.93 12.56
C ASP A 109 13.92 -13.93 12.76
N ASP A 110 13.54 -13.64 14.01
CA ASP A 110 12.62 -12.55 14.32
C ASP A 110 13.29 -11.19 14.01
N PHE A 111 12.91 -10.61 12.87
CA PHE A 111 13.43 -9.33 12.39
C PHE A 111 12.48 -8.15 12.62
N VAL A 112 11.27 -8.38 13.14
CA VAL A 112 10.32 -7.28 13.34
C VAL A 112 10.91 -6.26 14.30
N ASN A 113 10.84 -4.98 13.93
CA ASN A 113 11.48 -3.86 14.64
C ASN A 113 13.02 -3.82 14.61
N ARG A 114 13.67 -4.63 13.75
CA ARG A 114 15.12 -4.60 13.51
C ARG A 114 15.43 -4.01 12.14
N TYR A 115 14.73 -4.45 11.10
CA TYR A 115 14.80 -3.94 9.74
C TYR A 115 13.48 -4.17 8.99
N TYR A 116 13.29 -3.50 7.86
CA TYR A 116 12.15 -3.72 6.98
C TYR A 116 12.50 -4.87 6.03
N GLY A 117 11.81 -5.99 6.16
CA GLY A 117 12.03 -7.15 5.29
C GLY A 117 11.26 -7.00 3.99
N ALA A 118 11.94 -6.69 2.89
CA ALA A 118 11.31 -6.58 1.58
C ALA A 118 11.29 -7.93 0.85
N SER A 119 10.19 -8.26 0.18
CA SER A 119 10.09 -9.41 -0.75
C SER A 119 10.30 -9.00 -2.21
N GLY A 120 10.06 -7.73 -2.52
CA GLY A 120 10.23 -7.15 -3.85
C GLY A 120 10.59 -5.67 -3.77
N ILE A 121 11.51 -5.22 -4.62
CA ILE A 121 12.01 -3.86 -4.70
C ILE A 121 12.17 -3.49 -6.19
N SER A 122 11.54 -2.39 -6.60
CA SER A 122 11.85 -1.72 -7.87
C SER A 122 12.25 -0.27 -7.58
N TYR A 123 13.31 0.20 -8.24
CA TYR A 123 13.90 1.52 -7.99
C TYR A 123 13.71 2.48 -9.16
N PHE A 124 13.61 3.77 -8.85
CA PHE A 124 13.57 4.82 -9.86
C PHE A 124 14.95 4.94 -10.54
N PRO A 125 15.00 5.04 -11.88
CA PRO A 125 16.27 5.28 -12.58
C PRO A 125 16.84 6.66 -12.22
N GLY A 126 18.06 6.94 -12.66
CA GLY A 126 18.69 8.25 -12.58
C GLY A 126 20.04 8.27 -11.86
N LYS A 127 20.75 9.39 -11.98
CA LYS A 127 22.14 9.60 -11.51
C LYS A 127 22.23 10.48 -10.26
N GLY A 128 21.11 10.87 -9.69
CA GLY A 128 21.01 11.63 -8.44
C GLY A 128 20.30 12.97 -8.57
N ASN A 129 20.12 13.47 -9.78
CA ASN A 129 19.48 14.76 -10.05
C ASN A 129 18.59 14.78 -11.31
N ASP A 130 18.27 13.60 -11.87
CA ASP A 130 17.52 13.50 -13.13
C ASP A 130 16.01 13.71 -12.91
N TYR A 131 15.49 13.30 -11.74
CA TYR A 131 14.05 13.30 -11.45
C TYR A 131 13.71 14.15 -10.22
N PRO A 132 13.73 15.49 -10.34
CA PRO A 132 13.33 16.39 -9.26
C PRO A 132 11.82 16.35 -9.02
N VAL A 133 11.43 16.31 -7.74
CA VAL A 133 10.07 16.48 -7.26
C VAL A 133 9.97 17.83 -6.57
N LYS A 134 9.30 18.79 -7.20
CA LYS A 134 9.13 20.15 -6.68
C LYS A 134 8.20 20.16 -5.45
N PRO A 135 8.32 21.17 -4.56
CA PRO A 135 7.34 21.43 -3.52
C PRO A 135 5.90 21.40 -4.05
N GLY A 136 5.04 20.60 -3.44
CA GLY A 136 3.64 20.45 -3.85
C GLY A 136 3.40 19.60 -5.10
N GLN A 137 4.43 19.00 -5.69
CA GLN A 137 4.28 18.09 -6.83
C GLN A 137 3.82 16.70 -6.37
N THR A 138 2.91 16.11 -7.13
CA THR A 138 2.55 14.69 -7.06
C THR A 138 3.16 13.96 -8.25
N ILE A 139 3.80 12.83 -7.98
CA ILE A 139 4.32 11.88 -8.96
C ILE A 139 3.37 10.68 -9.00
N ILE A 140 2.99 10.24 -10.20
CA ILE A 140 2.14 9.08 -10.44
C ILE A 140 3.02 7.95 -10.95
N VAL A 141 3.02 6.82 -10.23
CA VAL A 141 3.67 5.58 -10.63
C VAL A 141 2.58 4.57 -10.92
N ALA A 142 2.45 4.14 -12.17
CA ALA A 142 1.41 3.20 -12.61
C ALA A 142 1.96 1.76 -12.72
N LYS A 143 1.07 0.76 -12.72
CA LYS A 143 1.44 -0.60 -13.16
C LYS A 143 1.80 -0.61 -14.63
N TYR A 144 0.87 -0.14 -15.44
CA TYR A 144 1.04 0.14 -16.87
C TYR A 144 0.58 1.56 -17.13
N ALA A 145 1.44 2.39 -17.70
CA ALA A 145 1.10 3.79 -17.98
C ALA A 145 0.39 3.93 -19.33
N ILE A 146 -0.83 3.40 -19.44
CA ILE A 146 -1.61 3.38 -20.70
C ILE A 146 -3.05 3.88 -20.50
N ASP A 147 -3.77 4.11 -21.59
CA ASP A 147 -5.24 4.18 -21.52
C ASP A 147 -5.80 2.75 -21.40
N HIS A 148 -6.18 2.36 -20.19
CA HIS A 148 -6.64 1.00 -19.89
C HIS A 148 -7.97 0.67 -20.53
N LYS A 149 -8.87 1.67 -20.67
CA LYS A 149 -10.14 1.47 -21.36
C LYS A 149 -9.87 1.16 -22.84
N ALA A 150 -9.08 2.02 -23.51
CA ALA A 150 -8.78 1.87 -24.92
C ALA A 150 -8.05 0.55 -25.21
N LYS A 151 -7.09 0.18 -24.35
CA LYS A 151 -6.38 -1.11 -24.46
C LYS A 151 -7.32 -2.30 -24.29
N PHE A 152 -8.18 -2.28 -23.28
CA PHE A 152 -9.13 -3.37 -23.04
C PHE A 152 -10.14 -3.52 -24.18
N GLU A 153 -10.72 -2.42 -24.68
CA GLU A 153 -11.64 -2.45 -25.83
C GLU A 153 -10.96 -3.00 -27.09
N ALA A 154 -9.68 -2.68 -27.32
CA ALA A 154 -8.92 -3.22 -28.45
C ALA A 154 -8.64 -4.74 -28.31
N GLU A 155 -8.50 -5.26 -27.09
CA GLU A 155 -8.31 -6.70 -26.83
C GLU A 155 -9.59 -7.53 -27.03
N LEU A 156 -10.76 -6.89 -27.02
CA LEU A 156 -12.06 -7.52 -27.29
C LEU A 156 -12.37 -7.69 -28.80
N GLU A 157 -11.36 -7.70 -29.66
CA GLU A 157 -11.47 -7.69 -31.13
C GLU A 157 -12.70 -8.46 -31.68
N GLY A 158 -13.59 -7.74 -32.39
CA GLY A 158 -14.77 -8.32 -33.02
C GLY A 158 -15.98 -8.54 -32.10
N GLU A 159 -15.88 -8.25 -30.81
CA GLU A 159 -17.00 -8.31 -29.88
C GLU A 159 -17.92 -7.07 -29.93
N ASP A 160 -19.19 -7.26 -29.58
CA ASP A 160 -20.15 -6.16 -29.40
C ASP A 160 -19.93 -5.47 -28.05
N LEU A 161 -19.31 -4.29 -28.07
CA LEU A 161 -19.02 -3.49 -26.88
C LEU A 161 -20.28 -3.10 -26.09
N SER A 162 -21.47 -3.10 -26.71
CA SER A 162 -22.72 -2.81 -25.98
C SER A 162 -23.06 -3.88 -24.93
N MET A 163 -22.46 -5.06 -25.05
CA MET A 163 -22.56 -6.12 -24.05
C MET A 163 -21.69 -5.85 -22.81
N TYR A 164 -20.78 -4.87 -22.84
CA TYR A 164 -19.83 -4.64 -21.77
C TYR A 164 -20.20 -3.41 -20.95
N GLY A 165 -20.39 -3.60 -19.65
CA GLY A 165 -20.63 -2.52 -18.69
C GLY A 165 -19.45 -2.28 -17.77
N GLY A 166 -19.25 -1.03 -17.36
CA GLY A 166 -18.20 -0.63 -16.40
C GLY A 166 -16.89 -0.15 -17.03
N LEU A 167 -16.66 -0.39 -18.33
CA LEU A 167 -15.39 -0.03 -18.99
C LEU A 167 -15.06 1.47 -18.93
N ASN A 168 -16.07 2.34 -18.87
CA ASN A 168 -15.88 3.80 -18.72
C ASN A 168 -15.24 4.22 -17.38
N ALA A 169 -15.13 3.31 -16.40
CA ALA A 169 -14.44 3.57 -15.15
C ALA A 169 -12.92 3.32 -15.25
N PHE A 170 -12.47 2.49 -16.20
CA PHE A 170 -11.05 2.12 -16.34
C PHE A 170 -10.21 3.37 -16.59
N LEU A 171 -9.08 3.47 -15.89
CA LEU A 171 -8.31 4.72 -15.86
C LEU A 171 -7.60 5.01 -17.19
N ASP A 172 -7.33 6.29 -17.43
CA ASP A 172 -6.29 6.71 -18.37
C ASP A 172 -5.04 7.07 -17.57
N LEU A 173 -4.06 6.16 -17.58
CA LEU A 173 -2.76 6.33 -16.93
C LEU A 173 -1.65 6.63 -17.95
N SER A 174 -1.99 6.96 -19.20
CA SER A 174 -1.01 7.24 -20.28
C SER A 174 -0.08 8.42 -20.00
N LYS A 175 -0.42 9.25 -19.00
CA LYS A 175 0.34 10.42 -18.54
C LYS A 175 0.94 10.24 -17.15
N ALA A 176 1.04 9.00 -16.66
CA ALA A 176 1.79 8.73 -15.44
C ALA A 176 3.27 9.15 -15.61
N ASP A 177 3.92 9.52 -14.52
CA ASP A 177 5.31 9.96 -14.53
C ASP A 177 6.27 8.77 -14.66
N PHE A 178 5.88 7.61 -14.13
CA PHE A 178 6.61 6.35 -14.18
C PHE A 178 5.66 5.17 -14.30
N GLU A 179 6.19 4.03 -14.73
CA GLU A 179 5.56 2.72 -14.51
C GLU A 179 6.52 1.74 -13.87
N TRP A 180 5.99 0.84 -13.01
CA TRP A 180 6.82 -0.18 -12.37
C TRP A 180 6.99 -1.45 -13.21
N THR A 181 6.24 -1.59 -14.31
CA THR A 181 6.47 -2.65 -15.29
C THR A 181 7.55 -2.22 -16.28
N ASN A 182 8.60 -3.02 -16.41
CA ASN A 182 9.74 -2.69 -17.26
C ASN A 182 9.67 -3.41 -18.61
N SER A 183 9.92 -2.68 -19.69
CA SER A 183 9.81 -3.18 -21.07
C SER A 183 10.70 -4.39 -21.36
N ASN A 184 11.83 -4.54 -20.63
CA ASN A 184 12.79 -5.63 -20.88
C ASN A 184 12.28 -6.99 -20.40
N TYR A 185 11.29 -7.02 -19.52
CA TYR A 185 10.78 -8.24 -18.88
C TYR A 185 9.30 -8.14 -18.53
N ASP A 186 8.53 -7.38 -19.32
CA ASP A 186 7.09 -7.25 -19.18
C ASP A 186 6.36 -8.49 -19.70
N PRO A 187 5.76 -9.33 -18.82
CA PRO A 187 4.99 -10.49 -19.28
C PRO A 187 3.67 -10.11 -19.94
N GLY A 188 3.12 -8.93 -19.63
CA GLY A 188 1.83 -8.45 -20.14
C GLY A 188 1.91 -7.79 -21.51
N GLN A 189 3.11 -7.39 -21.94
CA GLN A 189 3.35 -6.63 -23.19
C GLN A 189 2.45 -5.39 -23.30
N LYS A 190 2.29 -4.69 -22.17
CA LYS A 190 1.43 -3.51 -21.98
C LYS A 190 2.22 -2.27 -21.57
N ASN A 191 3.54 -2.38 -21.36
CA ASN A 191 4.44 -1.26 -21.11
C ASN A 191 4.27 -0.14 -22.15
N ASN A 192 4.35 1.11 -21.69
CA ASN A 192 4.34 2.31 -22.52
C ASN A 192 5.76 2.85 -22.70
N PRO A 193 6.37 2.72 -23.90
CA PRO A 193 7.76 3.10 -24.12
C PRO A 193 8.04 4.62 -24.00
N ASN A 194 7.01 5.45 -23.85
CA ASN A 194 7.15 6.90 -23.65
C ASN A 194 7.17 7.31 -22.17
N VAL A 195 6.96 6.37 -21.25
CA VAL A 195 6.98 6.60 -19.81
C VAL A 195 8.20 5.89 -19.22
N PRO A 196 9.00 6.54 -18.35
CA PRO A 196 10.15 5.88 -17.74
C PRO A 196 9.77 4.69 -16.85
N ASP A 197 10.49 3.59 -17.03
CA ASP A 197 10.32 2.38 -16.22
C ASP A 197 11.10 2.45 -14.91
N MET A 198 10.52 1.91 -13.84
CA MET A 198 11.30 1.48 -12.69
C MET A 198 12.10 0.21 -13.04
N ASN A 199 13.21 0.00 -12.33
CA ASN A 199 14.09 -1.15 -12.53
C ASN A 199 13.97 -2.11 -11.36
N ALA A 200 13.88 -3.41 -11.63
CA ALA A 200 13.96 -4.43 -10.59
C ALA A 200 15.33 -4.36 -9.90
N ILE A 201 15.36 -4.58 -8.58
CA ILE A 201 16.62 -4.53 -7.81
C ILE A 201 17.65 -5.56 -8.28
N LEU A 202 17.18 -6.68 -8.85
CA LEU A 202 18.02 -7.72 -9.41
C LEU A 202 17.46 -8.20 -10.75
N THR A 203 18.33 -8.28 -11.75
CA THR A 203 18.04 -8.90 -13.04
C THR A 203 19.14 -9.90 -13.40
N SER A 204 18.71 -10.95 -14.10
CA SER A 204 19.57 -11.95 -14.72
C SER A 204 19.29 -12.04 -16.21
N THR A 205 20.24 -12.52 -16.98
CA THR A 205 20.09 -12.73 -18.42
C THR A 205 20.24 -14.21 -18.70
N ASP A 206 19.26 -14.81 -19.36
CA ASP A 206 19.30 -16.22 -19.73
C ASP A 206 20.26 -16.47 -20.91
N ALA A 207 20.46 -17.75 -21.26
CA ALA A 207 21.34 -18.14 -22.35
C ALA A 207 20.88 -17.63 -23.74
N SER A 208 19.62 -17.24 -23.87
CA SER A 208 19.04 -16.68 -25.10
C SER A 208 19.12 -15.15 -25.15
N GLY A 209 19.65 -14.51 -24.11
CA GLY A 209 19.74 -13.05 -24.00
C GLY A 209 18.49 -12.39 -23.41
N ASN A 210 17.49 -13.15 -22.96
CA ASN A 210 16.32 -12.56 -22.32
C ASN A 210 16.66 -12.12 -20.91
N ILE A 211 16.23 -10.91 -20.55
CA ILE A 211 16.41 -10.39 -19.20
C ILE A 211 15.21 -10.84 -18.37
N GLY A 212 15.48 -11.33 -17.16
CA GLY A 212 14.47 -11.75 -16.19
C GLY A 212 14.71 -11.08 -14.83
N PRO A 213 13.67 -10.56 -14.17
CA PRO A 213 13.77 -9.92 -12.88
C PRO A 213 13.78 -10.95 -11.75
N ALA A 214 14.33 -10.55 -10.61
CA ALA A 214 14.20 -11.25 -9.35
C ALA A 214 13.94 -10.24 -8.23
N TYR A 215 13.06 -10.59 -7.29
CA TYR A 215 12.68 -9.72 -6.17
C TYR A 215 12.20 -8.33 -6.61
N GLU A 216 11.36 -8.25 -7.64
CA GLU A 216 10.82 -6.98 -8.12
C GLU A 216 9.53 -6.57 -7.42
N PHE A 217 9.24 -5.27 -7.43
CA PHE A 217 7.89 -4.77 -7.16
C PHE A 217 7.04 -4.95 -8.42
N SER A 218 6.23 -6.03 -8.48
CA SER A 218 5.45 -6.37 -9.69
C SER A 218 3.96 -6.01 -9.58
N HIS A 219 3.38 -6.05 -8.39
CA HIS A 219 1.95 -5.81 -8.18
C HIS A 219 1.66 -5.37 -6.75
N ILE A 220 0.48 -4.79 -6.58
CA ILE A 220 -0.08 -4.45 -5.26
C ILE A 220 -1.22 -5.43 -4.99
N SER A 221 -1.13 -6.17 -3.88
CA SER A 221 -2.19 -7.08 -3.45
C SER A 221 -3.10 -6.42 -2.41
N GLU A 222 -4.22 -7.07 -2.10
CA GLU A 222 -5.13 -6.64 -1.05
C GLU A 222 -4.60 -6.82 0.38
N SER A 223 -3.46 -7.49 0.53
CA SER A 223 -2.81 -7.78 1.81
C SER A 223 -1.30 -7.66 1.65
N ASN A 224 -0.79 -6.44 1.77
CA ASN A 224 0.64 -6.15 1.60
C ASN A 224 1.08 -4.91 2.39
N GLY A 225 2.35 -4.87 2.78
CA GLY A 225 3.00 -3.61 3.19
C GLY A 225 3.74 -3.01 2.01
N ILE A 226 3.60 -1.70 1.79
CA ILE A 226 4.32 -0.96 0.76
C ILE A 226 5.18 0.09 1.44
N ALA A 227 6.43 0.26 1.03
CA ALA A 227 7.26 1.34 1.50
C ALA A 227 7.96 2.07 0.35
N LEU A 228 8.11 3.38 0.51
CA LEU A 228 9.06 4.19 -0.22
C LEU A 228 10.36 4.17 0.59
N ILE A 229 11.46 3.78 -0.03
CA ILE A 229 12.76 3.66 0.62
C ILE A 229 13.81 4.45 -0.14
N LYS A 230 14.84 4.91 0.57
CA LYS A 230 16.14 5.21 -0.03
C LYS A 230 16.90 3.91 -0.15
N LEU A 231 17.45 3.59 -1.32
CA LEU A 231 18.28 2.41 -1.46
C LEU A 231 19.50 2.50 -0.54
N PRO A 232 19.77 1.50 0.32
CA PRO A 232 20.95 1.52 1.19
C PRO A 232 22.24 1.10 0.45
N TRP A 233 22.10 0.63 -0.79
CA TRP A 233 23.14 0.12 -1.67
C TRP A 233 22.85 0.55 -3.11
N THR A 234 23.89 0.64 -3.92
CA THR A 234 23.71 0.69 -5.37
C THR A 234 23.19 -0.67 -5.89
N PRO A 235 22.47 -0.71 -7.03
CA PRO A 235 22.04 -1.97 -7.65
C PRO A 235 23.21 -2.94 -7.93
N GLU A 236 24.37 -2.42 -8.30
CA GLU A 236 25.59 -3.19 -8.53
C GLU A 236 26.14 -3.82 -7.23
N GLU A 237 26.15 -3.06 -6.14
CA GLU A 237 26.54 -3.56 -4.82
C GLU A 237 25.55 -4.61 -4.31
N PHE A 238 24.25 -4.40 -4.51
CA PHE A 238 23.23 -5.39 -4.18
C PHE A 238 23.47 -6.69 -4.93
N LYS A 239 23.57 -6.63 -6.27
CA LYS A 239 23.79 -7.80 -7.12
C LYS A 239 25.01 -8.60 -6.71
N LYS A 240 26.09 -7.94 -6.26
CA LYS A 240 27.31 -8.60 -5.81
C LYS A 240 27.18 -9.26 -4.43
N ASN A 241 26.39 -8.68 -3.52
CA ASN A 241 26.42 -9.03 -2.11
C ASN A 241 25.09 -9.52 -1.53
N TYR A 242 24.00 -9.61 -2.30
CA TYR A 242 22.69 -9.95 -1.75
C TYR A 242 22.65 -11.36 -1.14
N ALA A 243 23.28 -12.36 -1.77
CA ALA A 243 23.23 -13.74 -1.32
C ALA A 243 24.17 -14.00 -0.13
N GLU A 244 23.76 -14.92 0.75
CA GLU A 244 24.63 -15.43 1.80
C GLU A 244 25.80 -16.22 1.21
N THR A 245 26.98 -16.00 1.77
CA THR A 245 28.22 -16.70 1.44
C THR A 245 28.89 -17.18 2.72
N LYS A 246 29.99 -17.93 2.61
CA LYS A 246 30.77 -18.36 3.79
C LYS A 246 31.30 -17.18 4.62
N ASP A 247 31.56 -16.04 3.98
CA ASP A 247 32.25 -14.89 4.58
C ASP A 247 31.33 -13.70 4.86
N SER A 248 30.08 -13.73 4.38
CA SER A 248 29.11 -12.64 4.52
C SER A 248 27.68 -13.16 4.59
N LYS A 249 26.87 -12.57 5.47
CA LYS A 249 25.43 -12.88 5.58
C LYS A 249 24.58 -12.37 4.40
N GLY A 250 25.17 -11.52 3.55
CA GLY A 250 24.46 -10.84 2.48
C GLY A 250 23.33 -9.93 2.95
N TYR A 251 22.48 -9.50 2.01
CA TYR A 251 21.29 -8.67 2.28
C TYR A 251 19.99 -9.48 2.24
N LEU A 252 20.01 -10.68 1.65
CA LEU A 252 18.87 -11.58 1.55
C LEU A 252 18.99 -12.64 2.63
N HIS A 253 17.98 -12.73 3.49
CA HIS A 253 17.96 -13.66 4.61
C HIS A 253 16.86 -14.71 4.44
N TYR A 254 17.21 -15.97 4.69
CA TYR A 254 16.22 -17.03 4.87
C TYR A 254 15.62 -16.91 6.28
N ILE A 255 14.30 -16.81 6.35
CA ILE A 255 13.54 -16.60 7.58
C ILE A 255 12.80 -17.88 7.92
N THR A 256 13.15 -18.47 9.06
CA THR A 256 12.47 -19.67 9.57
C THR A 256 11.21 -19.29 10.34
N VAL A 257 10.09 -19.92 9.98
CA VAL A 257 8.78 -19.75 10.62
C VAL A 257 8.41 -21.04 11.34
N THR A 258 7.90 -20.88 12.57
CA THR A 258 7.51 -22.01 13.45
C THR A 258 5.99 -22.19 13.55
N SER A 259 5.20 -21.22 13.07
CA SER A 259 3.76 -21.34 12.93
C SER A 259 3.37 -22.11 11.66
N SER A 260 2.31 -22.92 11.71
CA SER A 260 1.84 -23.71 10.56
C SER A 260 1.10 -22.91 9.47
N ALA A 261 0.73 -21.66 9.73
CA ALA A 261 -0.08 -20.83 8.82
C ALA A 261 0.73 -20.11 7.73
N PHE A 262 2.07 -20.15 7.81
CA PHE A 262 2.97 -19.48 6.89
C PHE A 262 4.27 -20.29 6.76
N GLY A 263 4.79 -20.39 5.53
CA GLY A 263 6.04 -21.10 5.28
C GLY A 263 7.27 -20.25 5.56
N ASP A 264 8.44 -20.89 5.57
CA ASP A 264 9.71 -20.17 5.52
C ASP A 264 9.79 -19.32 4.24
N PHE A 265 10.48 -18.20 4.31
CA PHE A 265 10.54 -17.24 3.21
C PHE A 265 11.86 -16.48 3.20
N TYR A 266 12.11 -15.74 2.12
CA TYR A 266 13.25 -14.84 2.04
C TYR A 266 12.82 -13.39 2.25
N ALA A 267 13.65 -12.63 2.96
CA ALA A 267 13.48 -11.20 3.13
C ALA A 267 14.80 -10.48 2.81
N ILE A 268 14.72 -9.45 1.97
CA ILE A 268 15.78 -8.49 1.78
C ILE A 268 15.76 -7.54 2.98
N GLU A 269 16.83 -7.52 3.77
CA GLU A 269 17.01 -6.57 4.85
C GLU A 269 17.05 -5.15 4.25
N VAL A 270 16.24 -4.23 4.76
CA VAL A 270 16.34 -2.79 4.49
C VAL A 270 16.40 -2.08 5.85
N PRO A 271 17.50 -1.38 6.18
CA PRO A 271 17.61 -0.65 7.45
C PRO A 271 16.44 0.32 7.65
N PHE A 272 15.94 0.44 8.88
CA PHE A 272 14.78 1.28 9.16
C PHE A 272 15.04 2.77 8.83
N GLU A 273 16.26 3.26 8.99
CA GLU A 273 16.63 4.62 8.59
C GLU A 273 16.53 4.89 7.08
N CYS A 274 16.46 3.83 6.27
CA CYS A 274 16.26 3.93 4.83
C CYS A 274 14.78 3.96 4.43
N VAL A 275 13.86 3.63 5.34
CA VAL A 275 12.42 3.71 5.07
C VAL A 275 11.96 5.16 5.21
N ILE A 276 11.49 5.73 4.10
CA ILE A 276 11.03 7.12 4.03
C ILE A 276 9.59 7.21 4.51
N ASP A 277 8.72 6.36 3.96
CA ASP A 277 7.30 6.32 4.28
C ASP A 277 6.75 4.93 3.94
N CYS A 278 5.69 4.49 4.62
CA CYS A 278 5.10 3.18 4.37
C CYS A 278 3.60 3.14 4.69
N ILE A 279 2.92 2.15 4.10
CA ILE A 279 1.51 1.88 4.27
C ILE A 279 1.27 0.37 4.37
N THR A 280 0.41 -0.06 5.29
CA THR A 280 -0.02 -1.45 5.43
C THR A 280 -1.45 -1.64 4.97
N ILE A 281 -1.64 -2.41 3.91
CA ILE A 281 -2.93 -2.77 3.33
C ILE A 281 -3.30 -4.16 3.82
N CYS A 282 -4.50 -4.32 4.39
CA CYS A 282 -5.01 -5.62 4.80
C CYS A 282 -6.53 -5.60 4.90
N PRO A 283 -7.27 -6.64 4.45
CA PRO A 283 -8.71 -6.65 4.61
C PRO A 283 -9.13 -6.56 6.08
N ARG A 284 -10.18 -5.78 6.38
CA ARG A 284 -10.55 -5.37 7.75
C ARG A 284 -10.73 -6.53 8.74
N ARG A 285 -11.13 -7.71 8.27
CA ARG A 285 -11.39 -8.87 9.13
C ARG A 285 -10.23 -9.86 9.19
N MET A 286 -9.10 -9.54 8.55
CA MET A 286 -8.01 -10.49 8.35
C MET A 286 -6.68 -10.05 8.95
N PHE A 287 -6.56 -8.82 9.48
CA PHE A 287 -5.29 -8.33 10.01
C PHE A 287 -4.80 -9.16 11.21
N GLN A 288 -3.59 -9.71 11.08
CA GLN A 288 -2.96 -10.57 12.09
C GLN A 288 -1.48 -10.24 12.34
N MET A 289 -0.86 -9.43 11.47
CA MET A 289 0.55 -9.06 11.60
C MET A 289 0.82 -8.28 12.90
N ARG A 290 1.93 -8.62 13.56
CA ARG A 290 2.47 -7.82 14.66
C ARG A 290 2.94 -6.46 14.11
N PRO A 291 2.33 -5.33 14.50
CA PRO A 291 2.72 -4.02 13.98
C PRO A 291 4.17 -3.68 14.32
N SER A 292 4.80 -2.85 13.48
CA SER A 292 6.17 -2.39 13.67
C SER A 292 6.21 -0.93 14.16
N LYS A 293 7.41 -0.41 14.41
CA LYS A 293 7.63 1.01 14.70
C LYS A 293 7.44 1.90 13.47
N LEU A 294 7.52 1.35 12.25
CA LEU A 294 7.33 2.08 11.00
C LEU A 294 5.85 2.29 10.69
N ASP A 295 5.02 1.30 11.01
CA ASP A 295 3.56 1.40 10.84
C ASP A 295 2.85 0.60 11.94
N ARG A 296 2.04 1.32 12.72
CA ARG A 296 1.32 0.82 13.88
C ARG A 296 -0.09 0.31 13.55
N GLY A 297 -0.53 0.45 12.31
CA GLY A 297 -1.88 0.09 11.91
C GLY A 297 -1.94 -0.45 10.50
N TYR A 298 -3.16 -0.52 9.99
CA TYR A 298 -3.46 -0.93 8.63
C TYR A 298 -4.76 -0.26 8.17
N ASN A 299 -5.02 -0.29 6.87
CA ASN A 299 -6.31 0.10 6.32
C ASN A 299 -6.64 -0.76 5.11
N ALA A 300 -7.89 -0.68 4.66
CA ALA A 300 -8.40 -1.49 3.57
C ALA A 300 -9.53 -0.78 2.86
N VAL A 301 -9.72 -1.10 1.58
CA VAL A 301 -10.98 -0.89 0.89
C VAL A 301 -11.98 -1.99 1.29
N THR A 302 -11.54 -3.25 1.34
CA THR A 302 -12.41 -4.44 1.49
C THR A 302 -12.35 -5.05 2.89
N ASP A 303 -13.42 -5.76 3.27
CA ASP A 303 -13.49 -6.45 4.57
C ASP A 303 -12.82 -7.83 4.57
N VAL A 304 -12.77 -8.48 3.41
CA VAL A 304 -12.23 -9.82 3.16
C VAL A 304 -11.29 -9.82 1.95
N SER A 305 -10.57 -10.92 1.74
CA SER A 305 -9.69 -11.11 0.57
C SER A 305 -10.46 -11.00 -0.75
N PHE A 306 -9.79 -10.67 -1.85
CA PHE A 306 -10.44 -10.57 -3.16
C PHE A 306 -11.04 -11.92 -3.59
N SER A 307 -10.36 -13.02 -3.26
CA SER A 307 -10.85 -14.39 -3.49
C SER A 307 -12.12 -14.74 -2.70
N SER A 308 -12.41 -14.04 -1.61
CA SER A 308 -13.59 -14.27 -0.76
C SER A 308 -14.72 -13.26 -1.03
N LEU A 309 -14.50 -12.24 -1.87
CA LEU A 309 -15.53 -11.28 -2.23
C LEU A 309 -16.61 -11.95 -3.09
N LYS A 310 -17.87 -11.69 -2.73
CA LYS A 310 -18.99 -12.07 -3.59
C LYS A 310 -18.98 -11.18 -4.82
N GLN A 311 -19.24 -11.74 -5.99
CA GLN A 311 -19.31 -10.96 -7.24
C GLN A 311 -20.33 -9.80 -7.19
N SER A 312 -21.40 -9.95 -6.40
CA SER A 312 -22.38 -8.89 -6.15
C SER A 312 -21.81 -7.66 -5.45
N ASP A 313 -20.67 -7.82 -4.77
CA ASP A 313 -20.06 -6.78 -3.94
C ASP A 313 -18.91 -6.06 -4.68
N TYR A 314 -18.51 -6.54 -5.87
CA TYR A 314 -17.49 -5.88 -6.70
C TYR A 314 -17.76 -4.39 -6.95
N PRO A 315 -19.01 -3.95 -7.27
CA PRO A 315 -19.31 -2.53 -7.46
C PRO A 315 -19.09 -1.66 -6.22
N ILE A 316 -19.11 -2.25 -5.01
CA ILE A 316 -18.95 -1.51 -3.76
C ILE A 316 -17.51 -1.01 -3.63
N SER A 317 -16.54 -1.87 -3.93
CA SER A 317 -15.10 -1.57 -3.85
C SER A 317 -14.52 -0.93 -5.11
N SER A 318 -15.16 -1.13 -6.27
CA SER A 318 -14.72 -0.59 -7.57
C SER A 318 -14.36 0.89 -7.46
N GLY A 319 -13.21 1.28 -8.03
CA GLY A 319 -12.77 2.67 -8.10
C GLY A 319 -12.46 3.34 -6.75
N LEU A 320 -12.25 2.58 -5.68
CA LEU A 320 -11.83 3.11 -4.37
C LEU A 320 -10.31 2.96 -4.16
N ALA A 321 -9.71 3.95 -3.52
CA ALA A 321 -8.29 3.99 -3.17
C ALA A 321 -8.12 4.27 -1.67
N LEU A 322 -6.92 3.95 -1.15
CA LEU A 322 -6.46 4.46 0.13
C LEU A 322 -5.74 5.78 -0.11
N VAL A 323 -6.31 6.86 0.42
CA VAL A 323 -5.81 8.24 0.23
C VAL A 323 -5.35 8.77 1.58
N ARG A 324 -4.16 9.38 1.62
CA ARG A 324 -3.63 10.01 2.83
C ARG A 324 -4.52 11.18 3.25
N LYS A 325 -4.89 11.22 4.52
CA LYS A 325 -5.77 12.23 5.10
C LYS A 325 -5.11 13.60 5.09
N TRP A 326 -5.93 14.61 4.87
CA TRP A 326 -5.57 16.02 5.02
C TRP A 326 -6.28 16.58 6.25
N ASP A 327 -5.54 17.12 7.22
CA ASP A 327 -6.09 17.63 8.48
C ASP A 327 -6.68 19.06 8.37
N GLY A 328 -6.70 19.62 7.15
CA GLY A 328 -7.05 21.02 6.88
C GLY A 328 -5.85 21.92 6.66
N LYS A 329 -4.64 21.50 7.06
CA LYS A 329 -3.39 22.27 6.93
C LYS A 329 -2.24 21.49 6.32
N LYS A 330 -2.18 20.18 6.55
CA LYS A 330 -1.13 19.30 6.04
C LYS A 330 -1.65 17.86 5.88
N TYR A 331 -0.85 17.03 5.22
CA TYR A 331 -1.08 15.59 5.23
C TYR A 331 -0.75 14.99 6.60
N VAL A 332 -1.58 14.04 7.04
CA VAL A 332 -1.40 13.31 8.29
C VAL A 332 -0.37 12.20 8.08
N ASP A 333 0.54 12.07 9.02
CA ASP A 333 1.59 11.05 9.03
C ASP A 333 2.03 10.78 10.47
N ASP A 334 1.41 9.76 11.06
CA ASP A 334 1.59 9.31 12.45
C ASP A 334 2.31 7.95 12.51
N ASN A 335 2.90 7.48 11.41
CA ASN A 335 3.41 6.11 11.28
C ASN A 335 2.31 5.10 11.70
N ASN A 336 1.09 5.33 11.24
CA ASN A 336 -0.07 4.52 11.55
C ASN A 336 -1.08 4.62 10.41
N THR A 337 -1.07 3.64 9.50
CA THR A 337 -1.94 3.62 8.33
C THR A 337 -3.43 3.79 8.66
N THR A 338 -3.89 3.30 9.80
CA THR A 338 -5.28 3.49 10.25
C THR A 338 -5.61 4.97 10.50
N ALA A 339 -4.67 5.71 11.09
CA ALA A 339 -4.80 7.14 11.32
C ALA A 339 -4.55 7.94 10.04
N ASP A 340 -3.58 7.52 9.23
CA ASP A 340 -3.01 8.32 8.14
C ASP A 340 -3.83 8.26 6.85
N PHE A 341 -4.53 7.14 6.60
CA PHE A 341 -5.27 6.93 5.35
C PHE A 341 -6.78 6.82 5.57
N GLU A 342 -7.54 7.21 4.55
CA GLU A 342 -8.98 7.01 4.43
C GLU A 342 -9.33 6.40 3.08
N VAL A 343 -10.50 5.77 2.99
CA VAL A 343 -11.01 5.23 1.74
C VAL A 343 -11.75 6.32 0.99
N LYS A 344 -11.30 6.63 -0.22
CA LYS A 344 -11.90 7.63 -1.12
C LYS A 344 -12.02 7.08 -2.53
N VAL A 345 -12.80 7.75 -3.36
CA VAL A 345 -12.76 7.50 -4.82
C VAL A 345 -11.36 7.84 -5.32
N ALA A 346 -10.81 6.99 -6.19
CA ALA A 346 -9.49 7.18 -6.78
C ALA A 346 -9.39 8.59 -7.41
N SER A 347 -8.32 9.32 -7.11
CA SER A 347 -8.18 10.70 -7.57
C SER A 347 -8.06 10.82 -9.08
N LEU A 348 -7.57 9.75 -9.74
CA LEU A 348 -7.42 9.66 -11.18
C LEU A 348 -8.65 9.09 -11.90
N SER A 349 -9.76 8.82 -11.19
CA SER A 349 -11.01 8.35 -11.81
C SER A 349 -11.47 9.29 -12.92
N ARG A 350 -11.89 8.69 -14.05
CA ARG A 350 -12.55 9.40 -15.15
C ARG A 350 -13.78 10.15 -14.64
N ARG A 351 -14.15 11.21 -15.36
CA ARG A 351 -15.26 12.08 -15.00
C ARG A 351 -16.40 11.95 -16.00
N ASP A 352 -17.63 11.89 -15.51
CA ASP A 352 -18.82 12.00 -16.35
C ASP A 352 -19.01 13.44 -16.87
N GLU A 353 -20.02 13.65 -17.72
CA GLU A 353 -20.35 14.97 -18.30
C GLU A 353 -20.68 16.04 -17.23
N LYS A 354 -21.00 15.61 -16.00
CA LYS A 354 -21.33 16.49 -14.87
C LYS A 354 -20.12 16.70 -13.94
N GLY A 355 -18.95 16.12 -14.26
CA GLY A 355 -17.74 16.22 -13.45
C GLY A 355 -17.69 15.26 -12.26
N ASN A 356 -18.61 14.29 -12.15
CA ASN A 356 -18.56 13.28 -11.10
C ASN A 356 -17.58 12.17 -11.47
N ALA A 357 -16.88 11.62 -10.47
CA ALA A 357 -16.02 10.48 -10.69
C ALA A 357 -16.86 9.24 -11.08
N ILE A 358 -16.40 8.53 -12.11
CA ILE A 358 -16.94 7.24 -12.54
C ILE A 358 -16.24 6.15 -11.73
N LYS A 359 -17.02 5.21 -11.19
CA LYS A 359 -16.56 4.12 -10.32
C LYS A 359 -16.99 2.77 -10.84
#